data_AF-A0A924UXD2-F1
#
_entry.id   AF-A0A924UXD2-F1
#
_cell.length_a   1.000
_cell.length_b   1.000
_cell.length_c   1.000
_cell.angle_alpha   90.00
_cell.angle_beta   90.00
_cell.angle_gamma   90.00
#
_symmetry.space_group_name_H-M   'P 1'
#
loop_
_entity.id
_entity.type
_entity.pdbx_description
1 polymer ?
#
loop_
_entity_poly.entity_id
_entity_poly.type
_entity_poly.pdbx_seq_one_letter_code
_entity_poly.pdbx_strand_id
1 'polypeptide(L)'
;NNMAEAIASAIISYKKEYFGSQADVNYDKTLSSKAAESTKSKRIADNKVLKARNSNVVFKVQFAAGNKKIKLNPSNFKGLKNVSVRTRNGSFYKYAYGDTSDYAVAKKDLKEVKSKGYTAAYIIAFRDGKSISVEEAIKL
;
A
#
# COMPACT_ATOMS: atom_id res chain seq x y z
N ASN A 1 -22.96 30.31 5.38
CA ASN A 1 -22.86 29.20 4.41
C ASN A 1 -21.46 28.63 4.18
N ASN A 2 -20.40 29.10 4.86
CA ASN A 2 -19.03 28.60 4.65
C ASN A 2 -18.80 27.12 4.98
N MET A 3 -19.54 26.56 5.93
CA MET A 3 -19.32 25.18 6.35
C MET A 3 -19.77 24.17 5.27
N ALA A 4 -20.85 24.48 4.55
CA ALA A 4 -21.36 23.61 3.48
C ALA A 4 -20.37 23.56 2.30
N GLU A 5 -19.79 24.71 1.93
CA GLU A 5 -18.78 24.79 0.87
C GLU A 5 -17.47 24.10 1.26
N ALA A 6 -17.05 24.24 2.52
CA ALA A 6 -15.84 23.57 3.02
C ALA A 6 -15.99 22.04 2.98
N ILE A 7 -17.15 21.52 3.37
CA ILE A 7 -17.44 20.08 3.32
C ILE A 7 -17.49 19.59 1.88
N ALA A 8 -18.19 20.31 0.99
CA ALA A 8 -18.27 19.95 -0.43
C ALA A 8 -16.88 19.92 -1.08
N SER A 9 -16.07 20.95 -0.83
CA SER A 9 -14.71 21.07 -1.38
C SER A 9 -13.78 19.98 -0.86
N ALA A 10 -13.90 19.61 0.42
CA ALA A 10 -13.12 18.54 1.02
C ALA A 10 -13.46 17.18 0.37
N ILE A 11 -14.74 16.90 0.12
CA ILE A 11 -15.20 15.67 -0.53
C ILE A 11 -14.74 15.62 -1.99
N ILE A 12 -14.86 16.72 -2.73
CA ILE A 12 -14.42 16.81 -4.13
C ILE A 12 -12.91 16.64 -4.24
N SER A 13 -12.14 17.31 -3.38
CA SER A 13 -10.67 17.24 -3.37
C SER A 13 -10.20 15.84 -3.05
N TYR A 14 -10.79 15.20 -2.04
CA TYR A 14 -10.53 13.79 -1.72
C TYR A 14 -10.85 12.89 -2.91
N LYS A 15 -12.04 13.02 -3.52
CA LYS A 15 -12.40 12.17 -4.67
C LYS A 15 -11.42 12.33 -5.85
N LYS A 16 -11.01 13.57 -6.14
CA LYS A 16 -10.08 13.89 -7.23
C LYS A 16 -8.69 13.33 -7.00
N GLU A 17 -8.19 13.42 -5.77
CA GLU A 17 -6.87 12.94 -5.39
C GLU A 17 -6.77 11.41 -5.46
N TYR A 18 -7.83 10.70 -5.06
CA TYR A 18 -7.80 9.24 -4.94
C TYR A 18 -8.39 8.47 -6.15
N PHE A 19 -9.22 9.10 -6.99
CA PHE A 19 -9.98 8.39 -8.05
C PHE A 19 -9.86 8.99 -9.46
N GLY A 20 -8.90 9.88 -9.71
CA GLY A 20 -8.84 10.67 -10.95
C GLY A 20 -8.67 9.89 -12.26
N SER A 21 -9.78 9.57 -12.94
CA SER A 21 -10.10 9.86 -14.36
C SER A 21 -11.23 8.96 -14.88
N GLN A 22 -12.49 9.40 -14.75
CA GLN A 22 -13.57 9.19 -15.71
C GLN A 22 -14.77 10.09 -15.39
N ALA A 23 -15.15 10.87 -16.41
CA ALA A 23 -16.43 11.50 -16.77
C ALA A 23 -17.45 11.97 -15.71
N ASP A 24 -18.03 13.12 -16.07
CA ASP A 24 -19.24 13.80 -15.61
C ASP A 24 -20.26 12.93 -14.88
N VAL A 25 -20.62 13.30 -13.64
CA VAL A 25 -21.89 12.89 -13.03
C VAL A 25 -22.47 14.00 -12.15
N ASN A 26 -23.65 14.47 -12.59
CA ASN A 26 -24.61 15.21 -11.81
C ASN A 26 -24.95 14.45 -10.51
N TYR A 27 -25.00 15.17 -9.38
CA TYR A 27 -25.45 14.61 -8.11
C TYR A 27 -26.97 14.55 -8.10
N ASP A 28 -27.53 13.40 -8.48
CA ASP A 28 -28.90 13.03 -8.12
C ASP A 28 -28.89 12.07 -6.91
N LYS A 29 -29.80 12.34 -5.98
CA LYS A 29 -29.95 11.69 -4.68
C LYS A 29 -30.96 10.55 -4.81
N THR A 30 -30.55 9.30 -4.66
CA THR A 30 -31.45 8.24 -4.14
C THR A 30 -30.72 7.04 -3.55
N LEU A 31 -31.29 6.54 -2.44
CA LEU A 31 -30.93 5.35 -1.68
C LEU A 31 -31.45 4.04 -2.33
N SER A 32 -30.85 2.91 -1.90
CA SER A 32 -31.50 1.62 -1.60
C SER A 32 -31.20 0.40 -2.49
N SER A 33 -30.95 -0.72 -1.77
CA SER A 33 -31.24 -2.13 -2.09
C SER A 33 -30.13 -3.08 -2.61
N LYS A 34 -29.65 -3.90 -1.66
CA LYS A 34 -29.61 -5.39 -1.60
C LYS A 34 -28.97 -6.26 -2.71
N ALA A 35 -28.12 -7.19 -2.20
CA ALA A 35 -28.00 -8.64 -2.47
C ALA A 35 -26.96 -9.19 -3.51
N ALA A 36 -26.07 -10.06 -2.97
CA ALA A 36 -25.57 -11.40 -3.41
C ALA A 36 -25.04 -11.61 -4.87
N GLU A 37 -24.07 -12.45 -5.24
CA GLU A 37 -23.17 -13.45 -4.63
C GLU A 37 -22.13 -13.90 -5.72
N SER A 38 -20.96 -14.39 -5.29
CA SER A 38 -20.21 -15.58 -5.80
C SER A 38 -19.70 -15.72 -7.27
N THR A 39 -18.36 -15.85 -7.44
CA THR A 39 -17.58 -17.03 -7.94
C THR A 39 -16.33 -16.75 -8.82
N LYS A 40 -15.21 -17.38 -8.39
CA LYS A 40 -14.07 -18.02 -9.11
C LYS A 40 -13.28 -17.34 -10.26
N SER A 41 -11.98 -17.19 -9.96
CA SER A 41 -10.80 -17.72 -10.71
C SER A 41 -10.49 -17.20 -12.13
N LYS A 42 -9.39 -16.43 -12.28
CA LYS A 42 -8.10 -16.89 -12.87
C LYS A 42 -7.03 -15.80 -12.77
N ARG A 43 -5.78 -16.24 -12.67
CA ARG A 43 -4.50 -15.52 -12.66
C ARG A 43 -4.37 -14.54 -13.82
N ILE A 44 -3.83 -13.34 -13.60
CA ILE A 44 -2.74 -12.72 -14.39
C ILE A 44 -1.91 -11.83 -13.45
N ALA A 45 -0.59 -11.92 -13.61
CA ALA A 45 0.38 -11.06 -12.96
C ALA A 45 0.32 -9.67 -13.58
N ASP A 46 -0.30 -8.72 -12.89
CA ASP A 46 -0.29 -7.33 -13.30
C ASP A 46 0.80 -6.58 -12.54
N ASN A 47 1.98 -6.53 -13.17
CA ASN A 47 2.95 -5.45 -13.01
C ASN A 47 2.25 -4.12 -13.30
N LYS A 48 1.54 -3.55 -12.32
CA LYS A 48 1.20 -2.12 -12.33
C LYS A 48 2.43 -1.32 -11.89
N VAL A 49 3.41 -1.28 -12.79
CA VAL A 49 4.33 -0.14 -12.87
C VAL A 49 3.49 1.05 -13.30
N LEU A 50 2.95 1.79 -12.34
CA LEU A 50 2.21 3.02 -12.60
C LEU A 50 3.02 4.23 -12.12
N LYS A 51 3.51 4.95 -13.14
CA LYS A 51 3.93 6.37 -13.13
C LYS A 51 5.02 6.75 -12.13
N ALA A 52 6.25 6.62 -12.61
CA ALA A 52 7.40 7.33 -12.10
C ALA A 52 7.13 8.85 -12.07
N ARG A 53 6.90 9.39 -10.87
CA ARG A 53 7.58 10.62 -10.50
C ARG A 53 9.08 10.27 -10.46
N ASN A 54 9.95 11.14 -10.93
CA ASN A 54 11.38 10.88 -11.20
C ASN A 54 12.26 10.52 -9.98
N SER A 55 11.68 10.01 -8.91
CA SER A 55 12.35 9.39 -7.80
C SER A 55 12.06 7.88 -7.88
N ASN A 56 13.07 7.07 -8.21
CA ASN A 56 13.02 5.59 -8.16
C ASN A 56 12.95 5.09 -6.71
N VAL A 57 12.09 5.71 -5.91
CA VAL A 57 11.89 5.48 -4.50
C VAL A 57 10.78 4.45 -4.32
N VAL A 58 11.06 3.44 -3.51
CA VAL A 58 10.15 2.35 -3.19
C VAL A 58 10.07 2.23 -1.67
N PHE A 59 8.86 2.37 -1.14
CA PHE A 59 8.50 2.13 0.23
C PHE A 59 7.97 0.71 0.42
N LYS A 60 8.36 0.08 1.52
CA LYS A 60 7.85 -1.21 1.97
C LYS A 60 7.69 -1.20 3.50
N VAL A 61 6.92 -2.13 4.05
CA VAL A 61 6.75 -2.27 5.51
C VAL A 61 7.53 -3.48 6.00
N GLN A 62 8.66 -3.28 6.67
CA GLN A 62 9.38 -4.38 7.31
C GLN A 62 8.67 -4.76 8.61
N PHE A 63 8.46 -6.06 8.82
CA PHE A 63 7.71 -6.55 9.98
C PHE A 63 8.34 -7.76 10.68
N ALA A 64 9.31 -8.41 10.04
CA ALA A 64 10.05 -9.52 10.63
C ALA A 64 11.47 -9.57 10.07
N ALA A 65 12.40 -10.05 10.88
CA ALA A 65 13.73 -10.41 10.44
C ALA A 65 14.31 -11.56 11.28
N GLY A 66 15.24 -12.33 10.72
CA GLY A 66 15.90 -13.41 11.46
C GLY A 66 16.80 -14.30 10.59
N ASN A 67 17.42 -15.29 11.24
CA ASN A 67 18.43 -16.15 10.61
C ASN A 67 17.83 -17.37 9.88
N LYS A 68 16.52 -17.62 10.05
CA LYS A 68 15.81 -18.73 9.41
C LYS A 68 15.02 -18.24 8.20
N LYS A 69 15.17 -18.95 7.08
CA LYS A 69 14.37 -18.71 5.87
C LYS A 69 12.97 -19.28 6.08
N ILE A 70 11.96 -18.44 5.87
CA ILE A 70 10.54 -18.78 5.96
C ILE A 70 9.96 -18.70 4.55
N LYS A 71 9.16 -19.70 4.15
CA LYS A 71 8.50 -19.71 2.84
C LYS A 71 7.49 -18.56 2.75
N LEU A 72 7.41 -17.89 1.59
CA LEU A 72 6.52 -16.76 1.29
C LEU A 72 5.03 -17.15 1.16
N ASN A 73 4.55 -18.01 2.04
CA ASN A 73 3.16 -18.44 2.07
C ASN A 73 2.38 -17.57 3.07
N PRO A 74 1.17 -17.11 2.73
CA PRO A 74 0.39 -16.23 3.61
C PRO A 74 0.14 -16.82 5.00
N SER A 75 -0.02 -18.15 5.12
CA SER A 75 -0.19 -18.83 6.41
C SER A 75 0.97 -18.61 7.38
N ASN A 76 2.19 -18.42 6.88
CA ASN A 76 3.37 -18.12 7.71
C ASN A 76 3.40 -16.66 8.20
N PHE A 77 2.60 -15.79 7.58
CA PHE A 77 2.60 -14.35 7.83
C PHE A 77 1.20 -13.82 8.20
N LYS A 78 0.42 -14.63 8.93
CA LYS A 78 -0.93 -14.26 9.42
C LYS A 78 -1.86 -13.78 8.28
N GLY A 79 -1.73 -14.40 7.11
CA GLY A 79 -2.52 -14.11 5.92
C GLY A 79 -2.04 -12.90 5.10
N LEU A 80 -0.85 -12.33 5.35
CA LEU A 80 -0.25 -11.34 4.45
C LEU A 80 0.16 -12.01 3.13
N LYS A 81 -0.35 -11.49 2.00
CA LYS A 81 -0.10 -12.07 0.67
C LYS A 81 1.08 -11.43 -0.07
N ASN A 82 1.26 -10.11 0.07
CA ASN A 82 2.26 -9.34 -0.66
C ASN A 82 3.57 -9.23 0.14
N VAL A 83 4.11 -10.36 0.59
CA VAL A 83 5.36 -10.42 1.36
C VAL A 83 6.54 -10.67 0.44
N SER A 84 7.59 -9.87 0.61
CA SER A 84 8.89 -10.01 -0.04
C SER A 84 9.99 -10.26 0.99
N VAL A 85 11.06 -10.93 0.57
CA VAL A 85 12.23 -11.20 1.40
C VAL A 85 13.47 -10.59 0.77
N ARG A 86 14.31 -9.95 1.59
CA ARG A 86 15.66 -9.53 1.20
C ARG A 86 16.69 -10.12 2.15
N THR A 87 17.88 -10.36 1.63
CA THR A 87 19.03 -10.81 2.42
C THR A 87 20.27 -10.05 2.00
N ARG A 88 21.15 -9.78 2.97
CA ARG A 88 22.52 -9.32 2.73
C ARG A 88 23.41 -10.50 3.12
N ASN A 89 23.96 -11.18 2.13
CA ASN A 89 24.91 -12.29 2.28
C ASN A 89 24.33 -13.63 2.79
N GLY A 90 23.00 -13.82 2.75
CA GLY A 90 22.37 -15.13 3.00
C GLY A 90 22.15 -15.51 4.47
N SER A 91 22.84 -14.86 5.41
CA SER A 91 22.76 -15.19 6.84
C SER A 91 21.57 -14.57 7.59
N PHE A 92 20.97 -13.51 7.03
CA PHE A 92 19.88 -12.78 7.67
C PHE A 92 18.79 -12.44 6.65
N TYR A 93 17.56 -12.83 6.96
CA TYR A 93 16.38 -12.61 6.13
C TYR A 93 15.55 -11.48 6.72
N LYS A 94 15.20 -10.50 5.89
CA LYS A 94 14.30 -9.40 6.23
C LYS A 94 13.04 -9.53 5.41
N TYR A 95 11.89 -9.57 6.08
CA TYR A 95 10.59 -9.71 5.44
C TYR A 95 9.86 -8.37 5.46
N ALA A 96 9.35 -7.98 4.30
CA ALA A 96 8.61 -6.74 4.12
C ALA A 96 7.33 -6.96 3.34
N TYR A 97 6.29 -6.18 3.66
CA TYR A 97 5.00 -6.18 2.99
C TYR A 97 4.87 -4.96 2.08
N GLY A 98 4.24 -5.18 0.93
CA GLY A 98 3.98 -4.12 -0.05
C GLY A 98 5.19 -3.73 -0.88
N ASP A 99 4.90 -2.96 -1.92
CA ASP A 99 5.85 -2.34 -2.83
C ASP A 99 5.14 -1.15 -3.47
N THR A 100 5.46 0.07 -3.03
CA THR A 100 4.77 1.28 -3.47
C THR A 100 5.72 2.47 -3.51
N SER A 101 5.55 3.37 -4.47
CA SER A 101 6.23 4.66 -4.51
C SER A 101 5.51 5.73 -3.67
N ASP A 102 4.30 5.46 -3.19
CA ASP A 102 3.50 6.39 -2.40
C ASP A 102 3.62 6.12 -0.89
N TYR A 103 4.15 7.10 -0.16
CA TYR A 103 4.26 7.05 1.29
C TYR A 103 2.92 6.94 2.03
N ALA A 104 1.84 7.54 1.50
CA ALA A 104 0.50 7.43 2.08
C ALA A 104 -0.04 6.01 1.99
N VAL A 105 0.24 5.30 0.89
CA VAL A 105 -0.06 3.87 0.74
C VAL A 105 0.76 3.06 1.75
N ALA A 106 2.07 3.32 1.86
CA ALA A 106 2.93 2.64 2.84
C ALA A 106 2.46 2.84 4.30
N LYS A 107 1.89 4.00 4.63
CA LYS A 107 1.25 4.23 5.94
C LYS A 107 -0.01 3.39 6.15
N LYS A 108 -0.84 3.17 5.13
CA LYS A 108 -2.01 2.27 5.21
C LYS A 108 -1.57 0.83 5.38
N ASP A 109 -0.57 0.40 4.60
CA ASP A 109 0.05 -0.92 4.70
C ASP A 109 0.62 -1.16 6.10
N LEU A 110 1.27 -0.15 6.69
CA LEU A 110 1.79 -0.22 8.06
C LEU A 110 0.68 -0.51 9.08
N LYS A 111 -0.47 0.17 8.94
CA LYS A 111 -1.63 -0.04 9.82
C LYS A 111 -2.19 -1.45 9.66
N GLU A 112 -2.30 -1.95 8.43
CA GLU A 112 -2.77 -3.32 8.15
C GLU A 112 -1.83 -4.37 8.77
N VAL A 113 -0.52 -4.21 8.56
CA VAL A 113 0.48 -5.14 9.10
C VAL A 113 0.46 -5.12 10.63
N LYS A 114 0.34 -3.94 11.24
CA LYS A 114 0.19 -3.81 12.70
C LYS A 114 -1.12 -4.43 13.22
N SER A 115 -2.23 -4.29 12.51
CA SER A 115 -3.52 -4.88 12.92
C SER A 115 -3.51 -6.41 12.87
N LYS A 116 -2.62 -7.00 12.06
CA LYS A 116 -2.33 -8.45 12.09
C LYS A 116 -1.43 -8.87 13.26
N GLY A 117 -1.03 -7.96 14.13
CA GLY A 117 -0.24 -8.22 15.32
C GLY A 117 1.27 -8.18 15.10
N TYR A 118 1.75 -7.48 14.08
CA TYR A 118 3.16 -7.11 13.94
C TYR A 118 3.40 -5.70 14.46
N THR A 119 3.34 -5.53 15.78
CA THR A 119 3.35 -4.21 16.44
C THR A 119 4.64 -3.42 16.19
N ALA A 120 5.77 -4.12 16.06
CA ALA A 120 7.09 -3.56 15.75
C ALA A 120 7.33 -3.28 14.25
N ALA A 121 6.32 -3.44 13.40
CA ALA A 121 6.48 -3.13 11.97
C ALA A 121 6.76 -1.64 11.74
N TYR A 122 7.56 -1.35 10.71
CA TYR A 122 7.97 0.00 10.33
C TYR A 122 8.19 0.13 8.82
N ILE A 123 8.13 1.35 8.31
CA ILE A 123 8.33 1.66 6.89
C ILE A 123 9.83 1.73 6.60
N ILE A 124 10.25 1.09 5.51
CA ILE A 124 11.59 1.19 4.92
C ILE A 124 11.49 1.77 3.52
N ALA A 125 12.51 2.53 3.11
CA ALA A 125 12.58 3.14 1.80
C ALA A 125 13.85 2.69 1.06
N PHE A 126 13.73 2.56 -0.26
CA PHE A 126 14.83 2.25 -1.15
C PHE A 126 14.82 3.21 -2.32
N ARG A 127 16.00 3.69 -2.74
CA ARG A 127 16.19 4.41 -3.99
C ARG A 127 17.19 3.64 -4.85
N ASP A 128 16.81 3.31 -6.09
CA ASP A 128 17.65 2.53 -7.01
C ASP A 128 18.19 1.23 -6.36
N GLY A 129 17.36 0.58 -5.54
CA GLY A 129 17.71 -0.64 -4.82
C GLY A 129 18.60 -0.45 -3.57
N LYS A 130 19.08 0.76 -3.28
CA LYS A 130 19.84 1.09 -2.07
C LYS A 130 18.91 1.61 -0.97
N SER A 131 19.11 1.18 0.27
CA SER A 131 18.31 1.67 1.40
C SER A 131 18.61 3.15 1.67
N ILE A 132 17.56 3.95 1.83
CA ILE A 132 17.63 5.35 2.25
C ILE A 132 16.73 5.58 3.46
N SER A 133 16.88 6.72 4.14
CA SER A 133 15.95 7.06 5.24
C SER A 133 14.57 7.40 4.68
N VAL A 134 13.52 7.15 5.48
CA VAL A 134 12.14 7.49 5.08
C VAL A 134 11.99 9.01 4.91
N GLU A 135 12.69 9.80 5.72
CA GLU A 135 12.68 11.27 5.63
C GLU A 135 13.33 11.78 4.35
N GLU A 136 14.46 11.19 3.94
CA GLU A 136 15.10 11.48 2.65
C GLU A 136 14.17 11.09 1.50
N ALA A 137 13.53 9.93 1.60
CA ALA A 137 12.61 9.42 0.59
C ALA A 137 11.37 10.31 0.37
N ILE A 138 10.85 10.97 1.42
CA ILE A 138 9.68 11.86 1.32
C ILE A 138 10.04 13.23 0.72
N LYS A 139 11.31 13.64 0.80
CA LYS A 139 11.79 14.94 0.29
C LYS A 139 12.09 14.92 -1.22
N LEU A 140 12.12 13.75 -1.85
CA LEU A 140 12.43 13.53 -3.27
C LEU A 140 11.16 13.51 -4.13
#